data_AF-A0A2V7IN53-F1
#
_entry.id   AF-A0A2V7IN53-F1
#
_cell.length_a   1.000
_cell.length_b   1.000
_cell.length_c   1.000
_cell.angle_alpha   90.00
_cell.angle_beta   90.00
_cell.angle_gamma   90.00
#
_symmetry.space_group_name_H-M   'P 1'
#
loop_
_entity.id
_entity.type
_entity.pdbx_description
1 polymer ?
#
loop_
_entity_poly.entity_id
_entity_poly.type
_entity_poly.pdbx_seq_one_letter_code
_entity_poly.pdbx_strand_id
1 'polypeptide(L)'
;MATFQDTCPEEWWLFFATPFYTGARLGEVQGLRGADVLLSARRISIHEADRRVKTKEAVRDLPIAEPLERALAKHLARIGPGPNDIVFAGNFQRYGVLRHVWNATCTAAGISGARPHDARHTFAVHAAQAGVPIVRMQKLLGHATATMTLGYMKHAPEAFLDEDAATVAAQLAGANNVEAEARVTAAHRERRHA
;
A
#
# COMPACT_ATOMS: atom_id res chain seq x y z
N MET A 1 -6.26 -26.14 -3.26
CA MET A 1 -4.91 -25.80 -3.76
C MET A 1 -4.19 -25.05 -2.67
N ALA A 2 -2.90 -25.31 -2.45
CA ALA A 2 -2.10 -24.55 -1.50
C ALA A 2 -1.95 -23.10 -1.99
N THR A 3 -2.04 -22.12 -1.10
CA THR A 3 -1.87 -20.71 -1.47
C THR A 3 -0.39 -20.37 -1.65
N PHE A 4 -0.08 -19.20 -2.25
CA PHE A 4 1.29 -18.70 -2.32
C PHE A 4 1.94 -18.60 -0.93
N GLN A 5 1.18 -18.19 0.08
CA GLN A 5 1.67 -18.11 1.46
C GLN A 5 2.03 -19.50 2.01
N ASP A 6 1.19 -20.51 1.78
CA ASP A 6 1.41 -21.87 2.28
C ASP A 6 2.64 -22.54 1.67
N THR A 7 3.00 -22.16 0.44
CA THR A 7 4.15 -22.73 -0.29
C THR A 7 5.40 -21.86 -0.24
N CYS A 8 5.33 -20.69 0.39
CA CYS A 8 6.46 -19.78 0.54
C CYS A 8 7.34 -20.23 1.71
N PRO A 9 8.67 -20.34 1.54
CA PRO A 9 9.57 -20.55 2.68
C PRO A 9 9.34 -19.47 3.75
N GLU A 10 9.31 -19.88 5.03
CA GLU A 10 8.94 -19.00 6.15
C GLU A 10 9.81 -17.73 6.19
N GLU A 11 11.11 -17.87 5.92
CA GLU A 11 12.05 -16.76 5.92
C GLU A 11 11.81 -15.76 4.78
N TRP A 12 11.13 -16.17 3.70
CA TRP A 12 10.80 -15.34 2.54
C TRP A 12 9.40 -14.74 2.58
N TRP A 13 8.49 -15.35 3.34
CA TRP A 13 7.10 -14.90 3.39
C TRP A 13 7.00 -13.42 3.76
N LEU A 14 7.66 -12.97 4.83
CA LEU A 14 7.57 -11.58 5.28
C LEU A 14 8.06 -10.59 4.22
N PHE A 15 9.13 -10.93 3.50
CA PHE A 15 9.65 -10.12 2.42
C PHE A 15 8.62 -9.96 1.28
N PHE A 16 7.96 -11.04 0.87
CA PHE A 16 6.92 -10.99 -0.19
C PHE A 16 5.57 -10.47 0.31
N ALA A 17 5.23 -10.68 1.59
CA ALA A 17 4.04 -10.13 2.22
C ALA A 17 4.08 -8.60 2.21
N THR A 18 5.23 -7.98 2.47
CA THR A 18 5.37 -6.53 2.50
C THR A 18 4.78 -5.83 1.26
N PRO A 19 5.15 -6.17 0.00
CA PRO A 19 4.51 -5.60 -1.18
C PRO A 19 3.06 -6.03 -1.40
N PHE A 20 2.65 -7.25 -0.98
CA PHE A 20 1.23 -7.65 -1.04
C PHE A 20 0.33 -6.78 -0.14
N TYR A 21 0.82 -6.37 1.03
CA TYR A 21 0.06 -5.60 2.01
C TYR A 21 0.16 -4.08 1.84
N THR A 22 1.23 -3.58 1.22
CA THR A 22 1.52 -2.13 1.18
C THR A 22 1.60 -1.56 -0.24
N GLY A 23 1.73 -2.43 -1.25
CA GLY A 23 2.03 -2.01 -2.61
C GLY A 23 3.44 -1.47 -2.79
N ALA A 24 4.37 -1.61 -1.84
CA ALA A 24 5.76 -1.20 -2.00
C ALA A 24 6.42 -1.88 -3.20
N ARG A 25 7.39 -1.20 -3.84
CA ARG A 25 8.23 -1.82 -4.87
C ARG A 25 9.21 -2.78 -4.20
N LEU A 26 9.58 -3.87 -4.87
CA LEU A 26 10.55 -4.82 -4.31
C LEU A 26 11.89 -4.17 -3.95
N GLY A 27 12.38 -3.24 -4.78
CA GLY A 27 13.60 -2.49 -4.45
C GLY A 27 13.44 -1.54 -3.25
N GLU A 28 12.24 -1.03 -2.99
CA GLU A 28 11.94 -0.26 -1.77
C GLU A 28 12.01 -1.17 -0.55
N VAL A 29 11.43 -2.38 -0.63
CA VAL A 29 11.46 -3.40 0.43
C VAL A 29 12.88 -3.92 0.69
N GLN A 30 13.65 -4.21 -0.37
CA GLN A 30 15.06 -4.57 -0.25
C GLN A 30 15.88 -3.46 0.42
N GLY A 31 15.54 -2.21 0.16
CA GLY A 31 16.24 -1.06 0.72
C GLY A 31 15.85 -0.74 2.16
N LEU A 32 14.81 -1.34 2.76
CA LEU A 32 14.31 -0.96 4.07
C LEU A 32 15.38 -1.08 5.14
N ARG A 33 15.53 -0.02 5.92
CA ARG A 33 16.43 0.06 7.08
C ARG A 33 15.67 -0.05 8.39
N GLY A 34 16.35 -0.36 9.49
CA GLY A 34 15.72 -0.45 10.82
C GLY A 34 14.91 0.80 11.18
N ALA A 35 15.44 2.00 10.89
CA ALA A 35 14.77 3.27 11.13
C ALA A 35 13.52 3.52 10.26
N ASP A 36 13.38 2.81 9.14
CA ASP A 36 12.23 2.95 8.24
C ASP A 36 10.99 2.26 8.79
N VAL A 37 11.14 1.30 9.71
CA VAL A 37 10.02 0.50 10.24
C VAL A 37 9.54 1.07 11.57
N LEU A 38 8.47 1.86 11.51
CA LEU A 38 7.90 2.58 12.64
C LEU A 38 6.74 1.77 13.25
N LEU A 39 7.08 0.72 14.02
CA LEU A 39 6.08 -0.21 14.59
C LEU A 39 5.01 0.50 15.44
N SER A 40 5.41 1.45 16.29
CA SER A 40 4.48 2.20 17.15
C SER A 40 3.48 3.04 16.34
N ALA A 41 3.91 3.56 15.19
CA ALA A 41 3.05 4.31 14.28
C ALA A 41 2.30 3.40 13.30
N ARG A 42 2.59 2.09 13.28
CA ARG A 42 2.15 1.12 12.26
C ARG A 42 2.42 1.63 10.84
N ARG A 43 3.66 2.07 10.58
CA ARG A 43 4.08 2.53 9.25
C ARG A 43 5.43 1.98 8.83
N ILE A 44 5.63 1.93 7.52
CA ILE A 44 6.93 1.82 6.87
C ILE A 44 7.17 3.12 6.12
N SER A 45 8.29 3.77 6.38
CA SER A 45 8.72 4.96 5.66
C SER A 45 9.59 4.59 4.46
N ILE A 46 9.25 5.13 3.29
CA ILE A 46 10.08 5.02 2.08
C ILE A 46 10.79 6.35 1.87
N HIS A 47 12.12 6.38 2.11
CA HIS A 47 12.95 7.57 1.89
C HIS A 47 13.77 7.53 0.60
N GLU A 48 14.21 8.71 0.17
CA GLU A 48 15.03 8.99 -1.03
C GLU A 48 16.50 8.60 -0.88
N ALA A 49 17.04 8.65 0.36
CA ALA A 49 18.44 8.97 0.65
C ALA A 49 19.55 7.97 0.24
N ASP A 50 19.22 6.88 -0.45
CA ASP A 50 20.24 5.97 -1.01
C ASP A 50 19.76 5.20 -2.25
N ARG A 51 18.60 5.60 -2.75
CA ARG A 51 17.78 4.80 -3.66
C ARG A 51 17.68 5.62 -4.93
N ARG A 52 17.85 4.99 -6.09
CA ARG A 52 17.41 5.54 -7.39
C ARG A 52 15.88 5.67 -7.40
N VAL A 53 15.34 6.45 -6.48
CA VAL A 53 13.95 6.87 -6.42
C VAL A 53 13.76 7.71 -7.68
N LYS A 54 13.04 7.15 -8.65
CA LYS A 54 12.87 7.77 -9.96
C LYS A 54 12.16 9.13 -9.86
N THR A 55 11.39 9.41 -8.80
CA THR A 55 10.59 10.63 -8.65
C THR A 55 10.29 10.97 -7.17
N LYS A 56 10.07 12.25 -6.85
CA LYS A 56 9.77 12.75 -5.48
C LYS A 56 8.54 12.08 -4.84
N GLU A 57 7.60 11.61 -5.65
CA GLU A 57 6.35 10.98 -5.21
C GLU A 57 6.54 9.56 -4.65
N ALA A 58 7.74 8.98 -4.75
CA ALA A 58 8.02 7.71 -4.09
C ALA A 58 8.24 7.87 -2.57
N VAL A 59 8.58 9.09 -2.10
CA VAL A 59 8.77 9.35 -0.67
C VAL A 59 7.41 9.39 0.02
N ARG A 60 7.17 8.42 0.91
CA ARG A 60 5.86 8.22 1.54
C ARG A 60 5.94 7.31 2.75
N ASP A 61 5.00 7.51 3.66
CA ASP A 61 4.74 6.59 4.76
C ASP A 61 3.60 5.64 4.41
N LEU A 62 3.92 4.37 4.29
CA LEU A 62 2.97 3.30 4.02
C LEU A 62 2.35 2.82 5.34
N PRO A 63 1.02 2.90 5.52
CA PRO A 63 0.38 2.24 6.63
C PRO A 63 0.57 0.72 6.50
N ILE A 64 0.85 0.05 7.62
CA ILE A 64 0.93 -1.42 7.66
C ILE A 64 -0.23 -1.98 8.48
N ALA A 65 -0.90 -2.98 7.93
CA ALA A 65 -1.96 -3.69 8.63
C ALA A 65 -1.40 -4.50 9.80
N GLU A 66 -2.23 -4.75 10.81
CA GLU A 66 -1.83 -5.46 12.03
C GLU A 66 -1.12 -6.81 11.77
N PRO A 67 -1.55 -7.66 10.81
CA PRO A 67 -0.82 -8.90 10.53
C PRO A 67 0.62 -8.68 10.05
N LEU A 68 0.85 -7.66 9.22
CA LEU A 68 2.18 -7.33 8.74
C LEU A 68 3.04 -6.70 9.84
N GLU A 69 2.44 -5.83 10.66
CA GLU A 69 3.12 -5.22 11.81
C GLU A 69 3.64 -6.28 12.79
N ARG A 70 2.80 -7.22 13.22
CA ARG A 70 3.21 -8.30 14.12
C ARG A 70 4.36 -9.15 13.53
N ALA A 71 4.30 -9.43 12.23
CA ALA A 71 5.33 -10.20 11.55
C ALA A 71 6.66 -9.42 11.45
N LEU A 72 6.60 -8.12 11.16
CA LEU A 72 7.77 -7.23 11.18
C LEU A 72 8.35 -7.12 12.59
N ALA A 73 7.53 -6.95 13.62
CA ALA A 73 7.99 -6.89 15.00
C ALA A 73 8.77 -8.15 15.41
N LYS A 74 8.22 -9.34 15.11
CA LYS A 74 8.90 -10.62 15.36
C LYS A 74 10.23 -10.72 14.62
N HIS A 75 10.26 -10.31 13.35
CA HIS A 75 11.48 -10.34 12.53
C HIS A 75 12.55 -9.37 13.02
N LEU A 76 12.17 -8.13 13.35
CA LEU A 76 13.08 -7.11 13.89
C LEU A 76 13.65 -7.52 15.25
N ALA A 77 12.83 -8.11 16.13
CA ALA A 77 13.30 -8.64 17.40
C ALA A 77 14.33 -9.77 17.22
N ARG A 78 14.19 -10.57 16.16
CA ARG A 78 15.11 -11.68 15.85
C ARG A 78 16.44 -11.20 15.27
N ILE A 79 16.43 -10.23 14.36
CA ILE A 79 17.66 -9.78 13.68
C ILE A 79 18.36 -8.62 14.40
N GLY A 80 17.64 -7.90 15.28
CA GLY A 80 18.16 -6.77 16.07
C GLY A 80 18.87 -5.70 15.24
N PRO A 81 18.26 -5.17 14.16
CA PRO A 81 18.97 -4.28 13.25
C PRO A 81 19.14 -2.90 13.91
N GLY A 82 20.32 -2.30 13.75
CA GLY A 82 20.51 -0.89 14.03
C GLY A 82 19.69 0.01 13.08
N PRO A 83 19.59 1.32 13.37
CA PRO A 83 18.79 2.25 12.57
C PRO A 83 19.12 2.25 11.08
N ASN A 84 20.40 2.04 10.74
CA ASN A 84 20.88 2.04 9.36
C ASN A 84 21.00 0.65 8.75
N ASP A 85 20.76 -0.42 9.50
CA ASP A 85 20.95 -1.77 8.99
C ASP A 85 19.78 -2.20 8.11
N ILE A 86 20.06 -2.94 7.05
CA ILE A 86 19.04 -3.43 6.11
C ILE A 86 18.20 -4.52 6.78
N VAL A 87 16.88 -4.32 6.82
CA VAL A 87 15.90 -5.23 7.45
C VAL A 87 15.87 -6.60 6.78
N PHE A 88 16.06 -6.63 5.46
CA PHE A 88 16.11 -7.85 4.65
C PHE A 88 17.50 -8.02 4.04
N ALA A 89 18.52 -8.27 4.86
CA ALA A 89 19.91 -8.40 4.39
C ALA A 89 20.24 -9.77 3.75
N GLY A 90 21.40 -9.90 3.11
CA GLY A 90 21.88 -11.18 2.57
C GLY A 90 21.14 -11.63 1.31
N ASN A 91 20.54 -12.83 1.32
CA ASN A 91 19.95 -13.44 0.12
C ASN A 91 18.79 -12.63 -0.48
N PHE A 92 18.05 -11.89 0.34
CA PHE A 92 16.98 -10.99 -0.15
C PHE A 92 17.50 -9.90 -1.09
N GLN A 93 18.78 -9.52 -0.98
CA GLN A 93 19.42 -8.51 -1.83
C GLN A 93 19.82 -9.06 -3.21
N ARG A 94 19.83 -10.39 -3.38
CA ARG A 94 20.25 -11.05 -4.63
C ARG A 94 19.02 -11.34 -5.48
N TYR A 95 18.78 -10.51 -6.50
CA TYR A 95 17.59 -10.65 -7.36
C TYR A 95 17.44 -12.05 -8.00
N GLY A 96 18.55 -12.71 -8.36
CA GLY A 96 18.52 -14.08 -8.89
C GLY A 96 17.96 -15.09 -7.89
N VAL A 97 18.36 -14.99 -6.62
CA VAL A 97 17.86 -15.86 -5.54
C VAL A 97 16.40 -15.56 -5.25
N LEU A 98 16.04 -14.28 -5.10
CA LEU A 98 14.67 -13.83 -4.92
C LEU A 98 13.74 -14.36 -6.02
N ARG A 99 14.15 -14.21 -7.28
CA ARG A 99 13.37 -14.70 -8.43
C ARG A 99 13.24 -16.21 -8.43
N HIS A 100 14.30 -16.93 -8.06
CA HIS A 100 14.26 -18.38 -7.95
C HIS A 100 13.24 -18.84 -6.90
N VAL A 101 13.29 -18.26 -5.69
CA VAL A 101 12.34 -18.59 -4.61
C VAL A 101 10.91 -18.26 -5.02
N TRP A 102 10.68 -17.06 -5.57
CA TRP A 102 9.36 -16.67 -6.07
C TRP A 102 8.80 -17.68 -7.09
N ASN A 103 9.59 -18.07 -8.09
CA ASN A 103 9.16 -19.01 -9.12
C ASN A 103 8.87 -20.41 -8.55
N ALA A 104 9.67 -20.86 -7.57
CA ALA A 104 9.44 -22.14 -6.89
C ALA A 104 8.12 -22.09 -6.09
N THR A 105 7.89 -21.01 -5.34
CA THR A 105 6.65 -20.79 -4.59
C THR A 105 5.43 -20.73 -5.51
N CYS A 106 5.51 -20.00 -6.63
CA CYS A 106 4.45 -19.95 -7.65
C CYS A 106 4.17 -21.35 -8.23
N THR A 107 5.20 -22.09 -8.63
CA THR A 107 5.06 -23.45 -9.16
C THR A 107 4.35 -24.37 -8.16
N ALA A 108 4.76 -24.34 -6.89
CA ALA A 108 4.15 -25.14 -5.83
C ALA A 108 2.69 -24.75 -5.54
N ALA A 109 2.33 -23.47 -5.69
CA ALA A 109 0.96 -22.98 -5.54
C ALA A 109 0.10 -23.17 -6.82
N GLY A 110 0.66 -23.71 -7.90
CA GLY A 110 -0.03 -23.84 -9.19
C GLY A 110 -0.26 -22.52 -9.92
N ILE A 111 0.55 -21.49 -9.62
CA ILE A 111 0.49 -20.16 -10.23
C ILE A 111 1.48 -20.10 -11.39
N SER A 112 1.00 -19.79 -12.60
CA SER A 112 1.83 -19.65 -13.80
C SER A 112 1.97 -18.19 -14.22
N GLY A 113 3.12 -17.85 -14.83
CA GLY A 113 3.36 -16.52 -15.42
C GLY A 113 3.57 -15.35 -14.46
N ALA A 114 3.41 -15.55 -13.15
CA ALA A 114 3.59 -14.50 -12.15
C ALA A 114 5.07 -14.15 -11.92
N ARG A 115 5.36 -12.86 -11.83
CA ARG A 115 6.67 -12.28 -11.55
C ARG A 115 6.68 -11.67 -10.15
N PRO A 116 7.85 -11.49 -9.52
CA PRO A 116 7.92 -10.86 -8.20
C PRO A 116 7.25 -9.48 -8.10
N HIS A 117 7.29 -8.68 -9.18
CA HIS A 117 6.63 -7.38 -9.21
C HIS A 117 5.09 -7.48 -9.16
N ASP A 118 4.53 -8.62 -9.53
CA ASP A 118 3.09 -8.82 -9.54
C ASP A 118 2.54 -8.88 -8.11
N ALA A 119 3.35 -9.02 -7.06
CA ALA A 119 2.89 -8.82 -5.68
C ALA A 119 2.29 -7.43 -5.45
N ARG A 120 2.95 -6.39 -5.99
CA ARG A 120 2.44 -5.03 -5.96
C ARG A 120 1.23 -4.85 -6.88
N HIS A 121 1.22 -5.55 -8.02
CA HIS A 121 0.06 -5.56 -8.91
C HIS A 121 -1.17 -6.13 -8.18
N THR A 122 -1.01 -7.22 -7.44
CA THR A 122 -2.05 -7.81 -6.59
C THR A 122 -2.57 -6.79 -5.59
N PHE A 123 -1.69 -6.10 -4.84
CA PHE A 123 -2.15 -5.02 -3.95
C PHE A 123 -2.99 -3.97 -4.68
N ALA A 124 -2.55 -3.51 -5.86
CA ALA A 124 -3.26 -2.48 -6.62
C ALA A 124 -4.63 -2.96 -7.12
N VAL A 125 -4.73 -4.20 -7.59
CA VAL A 125 -6.01 -4.81 -8.00
C VAL A 125 -6.96 -4.93 -6.81
N HIS A 126 -6.48 -5.45 -5.68
CA HIS A 126 -7.29 -5.60 -4.48
C HIS A 126 -7.72 -4.25 -3.89
N ALA A 127 -6.87 -3.23 -3.95
CA ALA A 127 -7.23 -1.87 -3.54
C ALA A 127 -8.34 -1.28 -4.44
N ALA A 128 -8.28 -1.50 -5.76
CA ALA A 128 -9.34 -1.10 -6.67
C ALA A 128 -10.65 -1.87 -6.39
N GLN A 129 -10.56 -3.17 -6.17
CA GLN A 129 -11.70 -4.02 -5.81
C GLN A 129 -12.34 -3.63 -4.48
N ALA A 130 -11.55 -3.12 -3.54
CA ALA A 130 -12.01 -2.60 -2.25
C ALA A 130 -12.50 -1.14 -2.33
N GLY A 131 -12.60 -0.54 -3.52
CA GLY A 131 -13.13 0.81 -3.71
C GLY A 131 -12.21 1.91 -3.21
N VAL A 132 -10.90 1.64 -3.04
CA VAL A 132 -9.96 2.67 -2.60
C VAL A 132 -9.89 3.77 -3.67
N PRO A 133 -10.17 5.04 -3.33
CA PRO A 133 -10.13 6.13 -4.30
C PRO A 133 -8.79 6.23 -5.02
N ILE A 134 -8.82 6.48 -6.34
CA ILE A 134 -7.63 6.51 -7.20
C ILE A 134 -6.50 7.42 -6.67
N VAL A 135 -6.84 8.56 -6.07
CA VAL A 135 -5.87 9.49 -5.48
C VAL A 135 -5.17 8.88 -4.27
N ARG A 136 -5.88 8.10 -3.45
CA ARG A 136 -5.29 7.38 -2.32
C ARG A 136 -4.42 6.23 -2.81
N MET A 137 -4.88 5.47 -3.81
CA MET A 137 -4.08 4.42 -4.45
C MET A 137 -2.80 4.98 -5.06
N GLN A 138 -2.87 6.10 -5.79
CA GLN A 138 -1.70 6.77 -6.38
C GLN A 138 -0.66 7.11 -5.31
N LYS A 139 -1.10 7.64 -4.14
CA LYS A 139 -0.23 7.92 -3.00
C LYS A 139 0.38 6.65 -2.43
N LEU A 140 -0.41 5.61 -2.15
CA LEU A 140 0.08 4.32 -1.61
C LEU A 140 1.10 3.67 -2.54
N LEU A 141 0.84 3.72 -3.84
CA LEU A 141 1.73 3.17 -4.86
C LEU A 141 2.94 4.07 -5.12
N GLY A 142 2.92 5.36 -4.77
CA GLY A 142 3.97 6.30 -5.16
C GLY A 142 4.08 6.39 -6.68
N HIS A 143 2.93 6.57 -7.34
CA HIS A 143 2.82 6.82 -8.78
C HIS A 143 2.86 8.33 -9.04
N ALA A 144 3.72 8.76 -9.97
CA ALA A 144 3.86 10.17 -10.33
C ALA A 144 2.61 10.73 -11.02
N THR A 145 1.90 9.89 -11.79
CA THR A 145 0.68 10.30 -12.50
C THR A 145 -0.49 9.37 -12.17
N ALA A 146 -1.71 9.92 -12.20
CA ALA A 146 -2.93 9.15 -12.02
C ALA A 146 -3.11 8.08 -13.12
N THR A 147 -2.63 8.34 -14.34
CA THR A 147 -2.69 7.40 -15.47
C THR A 147 -2.03 6.06 -15.16
N MET A 148 -0.94 6.04 -14.39
CA MET A 148 -0.29 4.81 -13.95
C MET A 148 -1.19 3.96 -13.03
N THR A 149 -2.09 4.61 -12.29
CA THR A 149 -3.05 3.96 -11.40
C THR A 149 -4.35 3.61 -12.11
N LEU A 150 -4.74 4.40 -13.13
CA LEU A 150 -6.01 4.26 -13.83
C LEU A 150 -6.21 2.85 -14.43
N GLY A 151 -5.14 2.21 -14.88
CA GLY A 151 -5.17 0.83 -15.40
C GLY A 151 -5.72 -0.21 -14.43
N TYR A 152 -5.68 0.05 -13.11
CA TYR A 152 -6.24 -0.84 -12.09
C TYR A 152 -7.72 -0.58 -11.80
N MET A 153 -8.22 0.63 -12.04
CA MET A 153 -9.59 1.03 -11.68
C MET A 153 -10.66 0.24 -12.44
N LYS A 154 -10.31 -0.37 -13.58
CA LYS A 154 -11.18 -1.32 -14.29
C LYS A 154 -11.60 -2.54 -13.46
N HIS A 155 -10.93 -2.80 -12.33
CA HIS A 155 -11.25 -3.87 -11.40
C HIS A 155 -12.18 -3.43 -10.25
N ALA A 156 -12.58 -2.16 -10.20
CA ALA A 156 -13.57 -1.69 -9.23
C ALA A 156 -14.95 -2.28 -9.57
N PRO A 157 -15.64 -2.91 -8.59
CA PRO A 157 -17.01 -3.41 -8.75
C PRO A 157 -18.00 -2.33 -9.20
N GLU A 158 -18.91 -2.69 -10.10
CA GLU A 158 -20.04 -1.82 -10.47
C GLU A 158 -21.00 -1.58 -9.30
N ALA A 159 -21.03 -2.47 -8.31
CA ALA A 159 -21.83 -2.32 -7.09
C ALA A 159 -21.53 -1.03 -6.31
N PHE A 160 -20.35 -0.43 -6.50
CA PHE A 160 -20.04 0.88 -5.91
C PHE A 160 -20.88 2.01 -6.47
N LEU A 161 -21.47 1.89 -7.67
CA LEU A 161 -22.31 2.95 -8.23
C LEU A 161 -23.58 3.18 -7.38
N ASP A 162 -24.20 2.10 -6.90
CA ASP A 162 -25.38 2.18 -6.04
C ASP A 162 -25.01 2.70 -4.63
N GLU A 163 -23.88 2.22 -4.08
CA GLU A 163 -23.35 2.69 -2.79
C GLU A 163 -22.92 4.17 -2.84
N ASP A 164 -22.32 4.60 -3.94
CA ASP A 164 -21.91 5.98 -4.19
C ASP A 164 -23.14 6.89 -4.29
N ALA A 165 -24.17 6.47 -5.04
CA ALA A 165 -25.43 7.20 -5.13
C ALA A 165 -26.10 7.34 -3.75
N ALA A 166 -26.14 6.26 -2.96
CA ALA A 166 -26.66 6.27 -1.60
C ALA A 166 -25.83 7.19 -0.67
N THR A 167 -24.51 7.16 -0.80
CA THR A 167 -23.59 8.03 -0.03
C THR A 167 -23.82 9.50 -0.35
N VAL A 168 -23.95 9.86 -1.63
CA VAL A 168 -24.27 11.22 -2.07
C VAL A 168 -25.64 11.64 -1.54
N ALA A 169 -26.65 10.79 -1.66
CA ALA A 169 -27.98 11.06 -1.14
C ALA A 169 -27.96 11.32 0.38
N ALA A 170 -27.24 10.51 1.15
CA ALA A 170 -27.10 10.69 2.60
C ALA A 170 -26.38 12.00 2.97
N GLN A 171 -25.36 12.40 2.20
CA GLN A 171 -24.66 13.67 2.41
C GLN A 171 -25.56 14.88 2.13
N LEU A 172 -26.29 14.85 1.01
CA LEU A 172 -27.19 15.94 0.60
C LEU A 172 -28.46 16.02 1.48
N ALA A 173 -28.97 14.88 1.95
CA ALA A 173 -30.16 14.81 2.81
C ALA A 173 -29.94 15.28 4.25
N GLY A 174 -28.72 15.73 4.60
CA GLY A 174 -28.49 16.51 5.82
C GLY A 174 -27.65 15.84 6.90
N ALA A 175 -26.95 14.73 6.63
CA ALA A 175 -26.04 14.17 7.63
C ALA A 175 -24.76 15.02 7.86
N ASN A 176 -24.42 15.95 6.94
CA ASN A 176 -23.32 16.92 7.08
C ASN A 176 -23.49 18.08 6.09
N ASN A 177 -24.57 18.87 6.21
CA ASN A 177 -24.77 20.00 5.29
C ASN A 177 -23.95 21.24 5.70
N VAL A 178 -22.63 21.09 5.68
CA VAL A 178 -21.65 22.16 5.95
C VAL A 178 -21.83 23.31 4.95
N GLU A 179 -22.33 23.02 3.74
CA GLU A 179 -22.57 24.03 2.70
C GLU A 179 -23.82 24.87 2.97
N ALA A 180 -24.91 24.27 3.49
CA ALA A 180 -26.08 25.03 3.96
C ALA A 180 -25.74 25.87 5.19
N GLU A 181 -24.99 25.33 6.15
CA GLU A 181 -24.51 26.08 7.32
C GLU A 181 -23.59 27.25 6.91
N ALA A 182 -22.69 27.03 5.94
CA ALA A 182 -21.81 28.08 5.43
C ALA A 182 -22.58 29.20 4.71
N ARG A 183 -23.60 28.87 3.90
CA ARG A 183 -24.46 29.86 3.23
C ARG A 183 -25.30 30.67 4.22
N VAL A 184 -25.84 30.03 5.25
CA VAL A 184 -26.58 30.71 6.34
C VAL A 184 -25.65 31.64 7.12
N THR A 185 -24.44 31.20 7.43
CA THR A 185 -23.46 32.01 8.19
C THR A 185 -22.97 33.22 7.39
N ALA A 186 -22.75 33.07 6.08
CA ALA A 186 -22.41 34.16 5.19
C ALA A 186 -23.56 35.18 5.07
N ALA A 187 -24.79 34.72 4.87
CA ALA A 187 -25.97 35.57 4.82
C ALA A 187 -26.24 36.34 6.14
N HIS A 188 -25.93 35.75 7.29
CA HIS A 188 -26.03 36.41 8.60
C HIS A 188 -24.95 37.48 8.83
N ARG A 189 -23.74 37.33 8.25
CA ARG A 189 -22.69 38.35 8.32
C ARG A 189 -23.02 39.58 7.48
N GLU A 190 -23.58 39.40 6.29
CA GLU A 190 -23.95 40.51 5.40
C GLU A 190 -25.09 41.37 5.99
N ARG A 191 -26.05 40.76 6.69
CA ARG A 191 -27.16 41.48 7.34
C ARG A 191 -26.77 42.26 8.62
N ARG A 192 -25.59 42.01 9.19
CA ARG A 192 -25.11 42.74 10.38
C ARG A 192 -24.29 43.99 10.04
N HIS A 193 -23.97 44.19 8.77
CA HIS A 193 -23.19 45.32 8.27
C HIS A 193 -24.00 46.29 7.37
N ALA A 194 -25.31 46.08 7.24
CA ALA A 194 -26.27 46.98 6.61
C ALA A 194 -27.13 47.65 7.70
#